data_AF-A0A957AWS5-F1
#
_entry.id   AF-A0A957AWS5-F1
#
_cell.length_a   1.000
_cell.length_b   1.000
_cell.length_c   1.000
_cell.angle_alpha   90.00
_cell.angle_beta   90.00
_cell.angle_gamma   90.00
#
_symmetry.space_group_name_H-M   'P 1'
#
loop_
_entity.id
_entity.type
_entity.pdbx_description
1 polymer ?
#
loop_
_entity_poly.entity_id
_entity_poly.type
_entity_poly.pdbx_seq_one_letter_code
_entity_poly.pdbx_strand_id
1 'polypeptide(L)'
;MTAAHQLILQTSLNTEYYTDPQIVEAARRVMGGIDLDPASSSIANQTVQAARFFSASEHQITGISDDGLPVYYIHWGGLLEEWHGRVWMNHPFGAPERQCSPNCSKRACQRRGFHLAAPQPGNNHWIQKLVDDYNAGRISQACCITWASTSEAWFQPLYSGLMCFLVPRTGYLLPDGTKKPGATKGSVVTYFGPYWKSFMREFSSLGVFPNHKLLDGPCYNHE
;
A
#
# COMPACT_ATOMS: atom_id res chain seq x y z
N MET A 1 20.46 18.43 -19.69
CA MET A 1 19.35 19.30 -19.24
C MET A 1 18.16 18.94 -20.11
N THR A 2 17.02 18.42 -19.63
CA THR A 2 16.24 18.74 -18.43
C THR A 2 15.42 17.53 -17.94
N ALA A 3 15.16 17.55 -16.64
CA ALA A 3 14.08 16.86 -15.92
C ALA A 3 14.12 15.33 -15.79
N ALA A 4 14.97 14.90 -14.86
CA ALA A 4 14.71 13.75 -14.01
C ALA A 4 13.31 13.86 -13.38
N HIS A 5 12.39 12.97 -13.77
CA HIS A 5 11.26 12.58 -12.94
C HIS A 5 11.09 11.07 -13.12
N GLN A 6 11.87 10.29 -12.36
CA GLN A 6 11.49 8.90 -12.04
C GLN A 6 10.24 8.95 -11.18
N LEU A 7 9.10 9.17 -11.84
CA LEU A 7 7.81 8.83 -11.31
C LEU A 7 7.83 7.31 -11.17
N ILE A 8 7.64 6.81 -9.95
CA ILE A 8 7.26 5.41 -9.69
C ILE A 8 5.88 5.25 -10.34
N LEU A 9 5.88 5.02 -11.65
CA LEU A 9 4.69 4.83 -12.45
C LEU A 9 4.32 3.35 -12.31
N GLN A 10 3.27 3.10 -11.53
CA GLN A 10 2.59 1.81 -11.38
C GLN A 10 1.83 1.38 -12.65
N THR A 11 2.29 1.84 -13.81
CA THR A 11 1.54 1.69 -15.06
C THR A 11 2.05 0.54 -15.90
N SER A 12 3.15 -0.15 -15.57
CA SER A 12 3.76 -1.17 -16.44
C SER A 12 3.33 -2.61 -16.17
N LEU A 13 2.25 -2.85 -15.40
CA LEU A 13 1.97 -4.15 -14.72
C LEU A 13 3.05 -4.59 -13.73
N ASN A 14 4.19 -3.91 -13.68
CA ASN A 14 5.27 -4.15 -12.71
C ASN A 14 4.96 -3.38 -11.42
N THR A 15 3.99 -3.89 -10.66
CA THR A 15 3.54 -3.34 -9.38
C THR A 15 4.23 -3.98 -8.17
N GLU A 16 5.16 -4.92 -8.40
CA GLU A 16 5.77 -5.70 -7.34
C GLU A 16 6.93 -4.96 -6.68
N TYR A 17 6.59 -4.19 -5.64
CA TYR A 17 7.54 -3.58 -4.72
C TYR A 17 7.32 -4.16 -3.33
N TYR A 18 8.32 -4.89 -2.84
CA TYR A 18 8.25 -5.58 -1.57
C TYR A 18 8.77 -4.69 -0.45
N THR A 19 8.12 -4.79 0.71
CA THR A 19 8.53 -4.02 1.89
C THR A 19 9.78 -4.64 2.51
N ASP A 20 10.68 -3.80 3.02
CA ASP A 20 11.85 -4.27 3.78
C ASP A 20 11.39 -5.17 4.94
N PRO A 21 11.97 -6.38 5.10
CA PRO A 21 11.61 -7.30 6.17
C PRO A 21 11.62 -6.67 7.56
N GLN A 22 12.51 -5.71 7.85
CA GLN A 22 12.58 -5.08 9.17
C GLN A 22 11.29 -4.34 9.55
N ILE A 23 10.64 -3.71 8.57
CA ILE A 23 9.38 -2.98 8.77
C ILE A 23 8.24 -3.96 9.04
N VAL A 24 8.20 -5.04 8.27
CA VAL A 24 7.17 -6.08 8.40
C VAL A 24 7.32 -6.83 9.72
N GLU A 25 8.55 -7.15 10.13
CA GLU A 25 8.84 -7.75 11.45
C GLU A 25 8.41 -6.85 12.60
N ALA A 26 8.66 -5.54 12.50
CA ALA A 26 8.16 -4.59 13.49
C ALA A 26 6.62 -4.62 13.54
N ALA A 27 5.94 -4.61 12.40
CA ALA A 27 4.48 -4.72 12.36
C ALA A 27 3.95 -6.02 12.98
N ARG A 28 4.61 -7.17 12.71
CA ARG A 28 4.27 -8.45 13.37
C ARG A 28 4.44 -8.38 14.88
N ARG A 29 5.55 -7.81 15.38
CA ARG A 29 5.79 -7.66 16.82
C ARG A 29 4.76 -6.77 17.51
N VAL A 30 4.28 -5.74 16.82
CA VAL A 30 3.21 -4.86 17.32
C VAL A 30 1.87 -5.59 17.41
N MET A 31 1.47 -6.27 16.33
CA MET A 31 0.14 -6.87 16.21
C MET A 31 0.07 -8.31 16.78
N GLY A 32 1.20 -8.91 17.11
CA GLY A 32 1.32 -10.32 17.54
C GLY A 32 1.20 -11.33 16.40
N GLY A 33 1.32 -10.90 15.15
CA GLY A 33 1.06 -11.67 13.93
C GLY A 33 0.25 -10.88 12.90
N ILE A 34 0.10 -11.43 11.70
CA ILE A 34 -0.69 -10.85 10.60
C ILE A 34 -1.68 -11.91 10.13
N ASP A 35 -2.97 -11.58 10.19
CA ASP A 35 -4.03 -12.49 9.72
C ASP A 35 -4.28 -12.30 8.23
N LEU A 36 -4.19 -11.06 7.74
CA LEU A 36 -4.49 -10.71 6.35
C LEU A 36 -3.48 -9.73 5.75
N ASP A 37 -3.03 -10.03 4.54
CA ASP A 37 -2.45 -9.07 3.59
C ASP A 37 -3.32 -9.00 2.32
N PRO A 38 -4.13 -7.94 2.15
CA PRO A 38 -5.11 -7.90 1.08
C PRO A 38 -4.53 -7.49 -0.29
N ALA A 39 -3.25 -7.14 -0.35
CA ALA A 39 -2.59 -6.67 -1.57
C ALA A 39 -1.18 -7.26 -1.69
N SER A 40 -1.12 -8.58 -1.82
CA SER A 40 0.13 -9.34 -1.71
C SER A 40 0.46 -10.12 -2.98
N SER A 41 1.49 -10.95 -2.89
CA SER A 41 1.82 -12.01 -3.83
C SER A 41 2.43 -13.18 -3.05
N SER A 42 2.58 -14.35 -3.67
CA SER A 42 3.26 -15.48 -3.02
C SER A 42 4.69 -15.13 -2.59
N ILE A 43 5.39 -14.30 -3.37
CA ILE A 43 6.74 -13.82 -3.07
C ILE A 43 6.69 -12.82 -1.90
N ALA A 44 5.78 -11.83 -1.94
CA ALA A 44 5.62 -10.87 -0.83
C ALA A 44 5.33 -11.60 0.49
N ASN A 45 4.45 -12.60 0.45
CA ASN A 45 4.02 -13.31 1.65
C ASN A 45 5.11 -14.20 2.27
N GLN A 46 6.21 -14.47 1.58
CA GLN A 46 7.39 -15.08 2.22
C GLN A 46 7.95 -14.17 3.31
N THR A 47 7.87 -12.85 3.10
CA THR A 47 8.27 -11.83 4.08
C THR A 47 7.12 -11.45 4.98
N VAL A 48 5.91 -11.24 4.45
CA VAL A 48 4.72 -10.77 5.21
C VAL A 48 4.18 -11.84 6.15
N GLN A 49 4.23 -13.12 5.76
CA GLN A 49 3.79 -14.24 6.58
C GLN A 49 2.37 -14.04 7.14
N ALA A 50 1.48 -13.43 6.34
CA ALA A 50 0.07 -13.36 6.66
C ALA A 50 -0.56 -14.74 6.55
N ALA A 51 -1.48 -15.06 7.46
CA ALA A 51 -2.22 -16.33 7.42
C ALA A 51 -3.09 -16.45 6.15
N ARG A 52 -3.66 -15.33 5.70
CA ARG A 52 -4.39 -15.21 4.43
C ARG A 52 -3.82 -14.04 3.63
N PHE A 53 -3.73 -14.17 2.31
CA PHE A 53 -3.40 -13.05 1.45
C PHE A 53 -4.15 -13.14 0.13
N PHE A 54 -4.36 -11.99 -0.52
CA PHE A 54 -4.92 -11.90 -1.85
C PHE A 54 -3.87 -11.36 -2.81
N SER A 55 -3.70 -12.04 -3.95
CA SER A 55 -2.93 -11.51 -5.06
C SER A 55 -3.81 -10.72 -6.02
N ALA A 56 -3.19 -9.86 -6.84
CA ALA A 56 -3.81 -9.39 -8.07
C ALA A 56 -3.97 -10.61 -8.98
N SER A 57 -5.08 -11.32 -8.83
CA SER A 57 -5.09 -12.74 -9.13
C SER A 57 -4.97 -13.02 -10.62
N GLU A 58 -5.41 -12.11 -11.50
CA GLU A 58 -5.51 -12.42 -12.92
C GLU A 58 -5.32 -11.18 -13.80
N HIS A 59 -4.35 -11.24 -14.70
CA HIS A 59 -4.25 -10.38 -15.87
C HIS A 59 -4.76 -11.18 -17.06
N GLN A 60 -5.90 -10.78 -17.62
CA GLN A 60 -6.45 -11.42 -18.80
C GLN A 60 -6.40 -10.45 -19.98
N ILE A 61 -5.82 -10.89 -21.10
CA ILE A 61 -5.98 -10.17 -22.37
C ILE A 61 -7.41 -10.41 -22.84
N THR A 62 -8.19 -9.33 -22.90
CA THR A 62 -9.59 -9.34 -23.35
C THR A 62 -9.74 -9.02 -24.84
N GLY A 63 -8.68 -8.49 -25.46
CA GLY A 63 -8.65 -8.18 -26.89
C GLY A 63 -7.42 -7.37 -27.27
N ILE A 64 -7.42 -6.92 -28.52
CA ILE A 64 -6.44 -5.99 -29.10
C ILE A 64 -7.20 -4.72 -29.51
N SER A 65 -6.66 -3.56 -29.17
CA SER A 65 -7.24 -2.25 -29.51
C SER A 65 -6.83 -1.79 -30.91
N ASP A 66 -7.46 -0.72 -31.41
CA ASP A 66 -7.24 -0.19 -32.76
C ASP A 66 -5.80 0.30 -33.01
N ASP A 67 -5.08 0.70 -31.96
CA ASP A 67 -3.66 1.08 -32.04
C ASP A 67 -2.69 -0.13 -31.95
N GLY A 68 -3.23 -1.35 -31.94
CA GLY A 68 -2.49 -2.60 -31.91
C GLY A 68 -2.02 -3.04 -30.53
N LEU A 69 -2.35 -2.30 -29.45
CA LEU A 69 -1.97 -2.67 -28.09
C LEU A 69 -2.97 -3.65 -27.46
N PRO A 70 -2.51 -4.59 -26.61
CA PRO A 70 -3.39 -5.49 -25.86
C PRO A 70 -4.25 -4.72 -24.86
N VAL A 71 -5.46 -5.24 -24.63
CA VAL A 71 -6.41 -4.72 -23.63
C VAL A 71 -6.48 -5.70 -22.46
N TYR A 72 -5.97 -5.29 -21.30
CA TYR A 72 -5.95 -6.12 -20.10
C TYR A 72 -7.15 -5.83 -19.19
N TYR A 73 -7.79 -6.90 -18.73
CA TYR A 73 -8.55 -6.89 -17.49
C TYR A 73 -7.60 -7.24 -16.34
N ILE A 74 -7.56 -6.38 -15.33
CA ILE A 74 -6.73 -6.55 -14.13
C ILE A 74 -7.67 -6.59 -12.93
N HIS A 75 -7.64 -7.69 -12.20
CA HIS A 75 -8.49 -7.91 -11.04
C HIS A 75 -7.73 -7.72 -9.73
N TRP A 76 -8.19 -6.79 -8.89
CA TRP A 76 -7.68 -6.58 -7.53
C TRP A 76 -8.63 -7.21 -6.52
N GLY A 77 -8.70 -8.54 -6.53
CA GLY A 77 -9.68 -9.30 -5.74
C GLY A 77 -9.68 -8.92 -4.27
N GLY A 78 -8.50 -8.74 -3.66
CA GLY A 78 -8.39 -8.41 -2.24
C GLY A 78 -9.12 -7.13 -1.79
N LEU A 79 -9.37 -6.17 -2.67
CA LEU A 79 -10.15 -4.96 -2.33
C LEU A 79 -11.65 -5.26 -2.18
N LEU A 80 -12.16 -6.30 -2.85
CA LEU A 80 -13.58 -6.70 -2.81
C LEU A 80 -13.89 -7.68 -1.67
N GLU A 81 -12.85 -8.22 -1.04
CA GLU A 81 -12.96 -9.22 0.01
C GLU A 81 -13.25 -8.59 1.38
N GLU A 82 -13.79 -9.38 2.30
CA GLU A 82 -13.95 -8.96 3.69
C GLU A 82 -12.60 -9.00 4.42
N TRP A 83 -12.27 -7.90 5.10
CA TRP A 83 -11.03 -7.80 5.89
C TRP A 83 -11.36 -7.97 7.37
N HIS A 84 -10.70 -8.95 8.01
CA HIS A 84 -10.91 -9.27 9.41
C HIS A 84 -9.58 -9.47 10.13
N GLY A 85 -9.56 -9.20 11.44
CA GLY A 85 -8.40 -9.44 12.29
C GLY A 85 -7.28 -8.43 12.11
N ARG A 86 -6.04 -8.90 12.10
CA ARG A 86 -4.81 -8.08 12.03
C ARG A 86 -4.33 -7.92 10.60
N VAL A 87 -4.36 -6.70 10.09
CA VAL A 87 -4.11 -6.42 8.67
C VAL A 87 -2.75 -5.75 8.47
N TRP A 88 -1.91 -6.34 7.62
CA TRP A 88 -0.79 -5.63 7.01
C TRP A 88 -1.23 -5.13 5.63
N MET A 89 -1.03 -3.85 5.32
CA MET A 89 -1.39 -3.31 4.01
C MET A 89 -0.24 -2.54 3.36
N ASN A 90 0.22 -3.07 2.22
CA ASN A 90 1.12 -2.42 1.26
C ASN A 90 0.46 -2.48 -0.12
N HIS A 91 -0.58 -1.67 -0.35
CA HIS A 91 -1.37 -1.72 -1.57
C HIS A 91 -0.63 -1.11 -2.78
N PRO A 92 -1.10 -1.32 -4.02
CA PRO A 92 -0.55 -0.62 -5.17
C PRO A 92 -0.78 0.91 -5.06
N PHE A 93 0.28 1.63 -4.71
CA PHE A 93 0.36 3.09 -4.66
C PHE A 93 0.11 3.87 -5.97
N GLY A 94 -1.14 4.20 -6.28
CA GLY A 94 -1.49 4.87 -7.53
C GLY A 94 -2.71 5.76 -7.43
N ALA A 95 -2.84 6.70 -8.36
CA ALA A 95 -4.13 7.33 -8.60
C ALA A 95 -5.05 6.31 -9.30
N PRO A 96 -6.37 6.35 -9.05
CA PRO A 96 -7.30 5.48 -9.77
C PRO A 96 -7.23 5.78 -11.27
N GLU A 97 -7.33 4.74 -12.08
CA GLU A 97 -7.29 4.86 -13.54
C GLU A 97 -8.61 4.43 -14.15
N ARG A 98 -9.16 5.25 -15.05
CA ARG A 98 -10.39 4.89 -15.77
C ARG A 98 -10.11 3.82 -16.83
N GLN A 99 -11.11 3.00 -17.15
CA GLN A 99 -11.06 2.12 -18.31
C GLN A 99 -10.73 2.89 -19.61
N CYS A 100 -10.19 2.19 -20.61
CA CYS A 100 -9.89 2.78 -21.90
C CYS A 100 -11.14 2.79 -22.80
N SER A 101 -11.35 3.89 -23.52
CA SER A 101 -12.27 3.93 -24.66
C SER A 101 -11.65 3.21 -25.86
N PRO A 102 -12.43 2.80 -26.88
CA PRO A 102 -11.90 2.18 -28.11
C PRO A 102 -10.75 2.99 -28.75
N ASN A 103 -10.92 4.32 -28.87
CA ASN A 103 -9.90 5.24 -29.43
C ASN A 103 -9.00 5.88 -28.36
N CYS A 104 -8.60 5.13 -27.33
CA CYS A 104 -7.82 5.66 -26.22
C CYS A 104 -6.46 6.21 -26.66
N SER A 105 -6.21 7.49 -26.39
CA SER A 105 -4.93 8.17 -26.69
C SER A 105 -4.14 8.56 -25.43
N LYS A 106 -4.48 7.96 -24.28
CA LYS A 106 -3.78 8.24 -23.01
C LYS A 106 -2.30 7.92 -23.17
N ARG A 107 -1.42 8.91 -22.96
CA ARG A 107 0.05 8.72 -23.01
C ARG A 107 0.54 7.63 -22.04
N ALA A 108 -0.15 7.43 -20.93
CA ALA A 108 0.16 6.36 -19.99
C ALA A 108 -0.01 4.97 -20.63
N CYS A 109 -1.06 4.76 -21.45
CA CYS A 109 -1.30 3.51 -22.19
C CYS A 109 -0.22 3.24 -23.24
N GLN A 110 0.13 4.27 -24.01
CA GLN A 110 1.22 4.18 -25.00
C GLN A 110 2.56 3.86 -24.36
N ARG A 111 2.88 4.52 -23.23
CA ARG A 111 4.13 4.29 -22.50
C ARG A 111 4.20 2.88 -21.90
N ARG A 112 3.09 2.36 -21.38
CA ARG A 112 3.05 1.03 -20.77
C ARG A 112 2.85 -0.11 -21.77
N GLY A 113 2.42 0.19 -22.99
CA GLY A 113 2.19 -0.80 -24.04
C GLY A 113 0.90 -1.60 -23.89
N PHE A 114 -0.12 -1.08 -23.18
CA PHE A 114 -1.43 -1.73 -23.08
C PHE A 114 -2.56 -0.78 -22.64
N HIS A 115 -3.80 -1.21 -22.85
CA HIS A 115 -5.03 -0.54 -22.41
C HIS A 115 -5.75 -1.32 -21.31
N LEU A 116 -6.63 -0.64 -20.58
CA LEU A 116 -7.42 -1.24 -19.49
C LEU A 116 -8.85 -1.51 -19.93
N ALA A 117 -9.30 -2.75 -19.73
CA ALA A 117 -10.67 -3.17 -20.00
C ALA A 117 -11.66 -2.69 -18.93
N ALA A 118 -11.16 -2.40 -17.72
CA ALA A 118 -11.96 -1.98 -16.57
C ALA A 118 -11.24 -0.91 -15.73
N PRO A 119 -11.96 -0.09 -14.95
CA PRO A 119 -11.36 0.88 -14.03
C PRO A 119 -10.44 0.19 -13.01
N GLN A 120 -9.37 0.86 -12.64
CA GLN A 120 -8.39 0.38 -11.66
C GLN A 120 -8.49 1.20 -10.38
N PRO A 121 -8.54 0.56 -9.21
CA PRO A 121 -8.56 1.26 -7.94
C PRO A 121 -7.25 2.01 -7.73
N GLY A 122 -7.31 3.06 -6.91
CA GLY A 122 -6.14 3.81 -6.48
C GLY A 122 -6.12 3.93 -4.95
N ASN A 123 -5.16 4.70 -4.44
CA ASN A 123 -4.93 4.91 -3.00
C ASN A 123 -6.21 5.19 -2.23
N ASN A 124 -7.08 6.07 -2.74
CA ASN A 124 -8.32 6.44 -2.08
C ASN A 124 -9.24 5.24 -1.80
N HIS A 125 -9.29 4.25 -2.70
CA HIS A 125 -10.18 3.09 -2.53
C HIS A 125 -9.64 2.15 -1.44
N TRP A 126 -8.33 1.90 -1.43
CA TRP A 126 -7.68 1.05 -0.43
C TRP A 126 -7.69 1.68 0.96
N ILE A 127 -7.35 2.97 1.07
CA ILE A 127 -7.35 3.67 2.36
C ILE A 127 -8.76 3.79 2.92
N GLN A 128 -9.75 4.13 2.09
CA GLN A 128 -11.13 4.22 2.54
C GLN A 128 -11.61 2.87 3.10
N LYS A 129 -11.36 1.78 2.37
CA LYS A 129 -11.72 0.43 2.84
C LYS A 129 -11.03 0.08 4.17
N LEU A 130 -9.73 0.33 4.30
CA LEU A 130 -9.00 0.07 5.56
C LEU A 130 -9.67 0.78 6.74
N VAL A 131 -9.90 2.08 6.59
CA VAL A 131 -10.45 2.93 7.67
C VAL A 131 -11.89 2.53 7.98
N ASP A 132 -12.71 2.26 6.96
CA ASP A 132 -14.11 1.83 7.16
C ASP A 132 -14.19 0.46 7.84
N ASP A 133 -13.36 -0.51 7.44
CA ASP A 133 -13.33 -1.85 8.04
C ASP A 133 -12.78 -1.83 9.48
N TYR A 134 -11.84 -0.94 9.80
CA TYR A 134 -11.39 -0.69 11.18
C TYR A 134 -12.47 -0.03 12.03
N ASN A 135 -13.10 1.05 11.53
CA ASN A 135 -14.16 1.75 12.25
C ASN A 135 -15.40 0.87 12.48
N ALA A 136 -15.67 -0.07 11.59
CA ALA A 136 -16.73 -1.06 11.74
C ALA A 136 -16.35 -2.23 12.69
N GLY A 137 -15.14 -2.26 13.23
CA GLY A 137 -14.65 -3.30 14.15
C GLY A 137 -14.35 -4.64 13.50
N ARG A 138 -14.34 -4.74 12.16
CA ARG A 138 -13.93 -5.97 11.45
C ARG A 138 -12.43 -6.19 11.56
N ILE A 139 -11.66 -5.11 11.40
CA ILE A 139 -10.22 -5.10 11.60
C ILE A 139 -9.94 -4.76 13.06
N SER A 140 -9.24 -5.64 13.78
CA SER A 140 -8.87 -5.42 15.18
C SER A 140 -7.61 -4.57 15.30
N GLN A 141 -6.69 -4.70 14.34
CA GLN A 141 -5.47 -3.91 14.22
C GLN A 141 -5.02 -3.80 12.76
N ALA A 142 -4.36 -2.72 12.40
CA ALA A 142 -3.70 -2.63 11.10
C ALA A 142 -2.39 -1.84 11.14
N CYS A 143 -1.41 -2.31 10.35
CA CYS A 143 -0.26 -1.52 9.93
C CYS A 143 -0.38 -1.29 8.42
N CYS A 144 -0.48 -0.01 8.03
CA CYS A 144 -0.55 0.40 6.62
C CYS A 144 0.68 1.22 6.26
N ILE A 145 1.47 0.75 5.28
CA ILE A 145 2.58 1.52 4.72
C ILE A 145 2.11 2.27 3.47
N THR A 146 2.42 3.56 3.40
CA THR A 146 2.15 4.41 2.23
C THR A 146 3.28 5.42 2.01
N TRP A 147 3.27 6.12 0.88
CA TRP A 147 4.01 7.38 0.78
C TRP A 147 3.46 8.40 1.75
N ALA A 148 4.35 9.14 2.44
CA ALA A 148 3.99 10.26 3.30
C ALA A 148 3.46 11.44 2.47
N SER A 149 2.21 11.34 2.03
CA SER A 149 1.56 12.25 1.08
C SER A 149 0.58 13.17 1.80
N THR A 150 1.10 13.93 2.76
CA THR A 150 0.33 14.65 3.79
C THR A 150 -0.66 15.68 3.25
N SER A 151 -0.52 16.14 2.01
CA SER A 151 -1.44 17.07 1.34
C SER A 151 -2.54 16.38 0.54
N GLU A 152 -2.48 15.06 0.35
CA GLU A 152 -3.41 14.35 -0.51
C GLU A 152 -4.70 14.00 0.22
N ALA A 153 -5.84 14.17 -0.46
CA ALA A 153 -7.16 13.86 0.11
C ALA A 153 -7.28 12.38 0.53
N TRP A 154 -6.70 11.45 -0.24
CA TRP A 154 -6.70 10.03 0.09
C TRP A 154 -5.85 9.69 1.33
N PHE A 155 -4.91 10.56 1.70
CA PHE A 155 -4.01 10.34 2.84
C PHE A 155 -4.65 10.82 4.15
N GLN A 156 -5.52 11.85 4.10
CA GLN A 156 -6.11 12.46 5.29
C GLN A 156 -6.79 11.48 6.25
N PRO A 157 -7.54 10.45 5.80
CA PRO A 157 -8.16 9.48 6.71
C PRO A 157 -7.16 8.75 7.61
N LEU A 158 -5.90 8.60 7.18
CA LEU A 158 -4.86 7.92 7.94
C LEU A 158 -4.48 8.68 9.22
N TYR A 159 -4.75 9.99 9.32
CA TYR A 159 -4.47 10.78 10.53
C TYR A 159 -5.24 10.33 11.78
N SER A 160 -6.26 9.48 11.61
CA SER A 160 -6.94 8.82 12.74
C SER A 160 -6.10 7.72 13.40
N GLY A 161 -5.04 7.23 12.73
CA GLY A 161 -4.08 6.27 13.27
C GLY A 161 -2.76 6.90 13.72
N LEU A 162 -1.96 6.14 14.47
CA LEU A 162 -0.65 6.57 14.93
C LEU A 162 0.40 6.38 13.83
N MET A 163 1.12 7.44 13.47
CA MET A 163 2.06 7.43 12.34
C MET A 163 3.52 7.39 12.77
N CYS A 164 4.29 6.49 12.16
CA CYS A 164 5.76 6.51 12.16
C CYS A 164 6.27 6.87 10.76
N PHE A 165 6.96 8.01 10.64
CA PHE A 165 7.56 8.46 9.39
C PHE A 165 8.96 7.83 9.25
N LEU A 166 9.14 6.95 8.26
CA LEU A 166 10.33 6.12 8.15
C LEU A 166 11.57 6.92 7.72
N VAL A 167 12.70 6.66 8.37
CA VAL A 167 13.99 7.31 8.12
C VAL A 167 15.13 6.28 8.19
N PRO A 168 16.00 6.18 7.16
CA PRO A 168 15.97 6.90 5.88
C PRO A 168 14.80 6.45 4.98
N ARG A 169 14.71 7.01 3.76
CA ARG A 169 13.67 6.60 2.80
C ARG A 169 13.69 5.08 2.59
N THR A 170 12.52 4.45 2.65
CA THR A 170 12.35 3.01 2.45
C THR A 170 12.88 2.58 1.09
N GLY A 171 13.85 1.65 1.09
CA GLY A 171 14.32 0.99 -0.11
C GLY A 171 13.47 -0.25 -0.38
N TYR A 172 12.33 -0.08 -1.06
CA TYR A 172 11.50 -1.21 -1.50
C TYR A 172 12.31 -2.19 -2.35
N LEU A 173 12.02 -3.48 -2.23
CA LEU A 173 12.73 -4.53 -2.96
C LEU A 173 11.99 -4.88 -4.26
N LEU A 174 12.77 -5.30 -5.26
CA LEU A 174 12.31 -5.90 -6.50
C LEU A 174 12.14 -7.42 -6.33
N PRO A 175 11.50 -8.14 -7.29
CA PRO A 175 11.35 -9.60 -7.22
C PRO A 175 12.64 -10.40 -7.09
N ASP A 176 13.76 -9.85 -7.58
CA ASP A 176 15.10 -10.43 -7.43
C ASP A 176 15.76 -10.12 -6.07
N GLY A 177 15.05 -9.45 -5.16
CA GLY A 177 15.54 -9.04 -3.85
C GLY A 177 16.42 -7.79 -3.84
N THR A 178 16.71 -7.19 -5.01
CA THR A 178 17.51 -5.96 -5.09
C THR A 178 16.69 -4.74 -4.71
N LYS A 179 17.33 -3.68 -4.19
CA LYS A 179 16.64 -2.43 -3.86
C LYS A 179 16.24 -1.68 -5.12
N LYS A 180 14.97 -1.27 -5.21
CA LYS A 180 14.47 -0.36 -6.24
C LYS A 180 15.25 0.96 -6.17
N PRO A 181 16.03 1.33 -7.21
CA PRO A 181 16.71 2.62 -7.22
C PRO A 181 15.70 3.77 -7.35
N GLY A 182 16.05 4.94 -6.79
CA GLY A 182 15.33 6.18 -7.06
C GLY A 182 14.01 6.37 -6.29
N ALA A 183 13.89 5.86 -5.06
CA ALA A 183 12.76 6.20 -4.19
C ALA A 183 12.69 7.73 -3.93
N THR A 184 11.76 8.41 -4.61
CA THR A 184 11.65 9.88 -4.60
C THR A 184 10.85 10.41 -3.41
N LYS A 185 10.03 9.57 -2.77
CA LYS A 185 9.15 9.93 -1.66
C LYS A 185 9.53 9.17 -0.39
N GLY A 186 9.36 9.81 0.77
CA GLY A 186 9.41 9.13 2.06
C GLY A 186 8.16 8.28 2.29
N SER A 187 8.28 7.26 3.13
CA SER A 187 7.16 6.39 3.50
C SER A 187 6.78 6.62 4.96
N VAL A 188 5.54 6.26 5.29
CA VAL A 188 4.99 6.31 6.64
C VAL A 188 4.25 5.00 6.88
N VAL A 189 4.40 4.45 8.09
CA VAL A 189 3.55 3.38 8.58
C VAL A 189 2.52 4.00 9.52
N THR A 190 1.25 3.78 9.22
CA THR A 190 0.13 4.17 10.08
C THR A 190 -0.39 2.93 10.79
N TYR A 191 -0.45 3.00 12.11
CA TYR A 191 -0.98 1.96 12.98
C TYR A 191 -2.38 2.32 13.47
N PHE A 192 -3.28 1.34 13.37
CA PHE A 192 -4.63 1.34 13.92
C PHE A 192 -4.71 0.19 14.93
N GLY A 193 -5.10 0.47 16.17
CA GLY A 193 -5.24 -0.55 17.21
C GLY A 193 -4.85 -0.06 18.60
N PRO A 194 -5.05 -0.89 19.62
CA PRO A 194 -4.87 -0.48 21.02
C PRO A 194 -3.40 -0.47 21.46
N TYR A 195 -2.50 -1.18 20.78
CA TYR A 195 -1.12 -1.39 21.25
C TYR A 195 -0.15 -0.29 20.80
N TRP A 196 -0.54 0.98 20.98
CA TRP A 196 0.20 2.15 20.52
C TRP A 196 1.61 2.25 21.14
N LYS A 197 1.78 1.90 22.43
CA LYS A 197 3.10 1.84 23.09
C LYS A 197 4.02 0.81 22.43
N SER A 198 3.46 -0.35 22.07
CA SER A 198 4.18 -1.39 21.33
C SER A 198 4.59 -0.85 19.97
N PHE A 199 3.68 -0.21 19.23
CA PHE A 199 3.98 0.42 17.95
C PHE A 199 5.14 1.42 18.05
N MET A 200 5.10 2.32 19.02
CA MET A 200 6.19 3.27 19.26
C MET A 200 7.53 2.58 19.53
N ARG A 201 7.54 1.58 20.40
CA ARG A 201 8.77 0.84 20.75
C ARG A 201 9.36 0.16 19.52
N GLU A 202 8.57 -0.65 18.82
CA GLU A 202 9.04 -1.49 17.70
C GLU A 202 9.45 -0.67 16.47
N PHE A 203 8.84 0.50 16.25
CA PHE A 203 9.15 1.37 15.10
C PHE A 203 10.12 2.52 15.41
N SER A 204 10.51 2.72 16.68
CA SER A 204 11.39 3.83 17.09
C SER A 204 12.78 3.82 16.42
N SER A 205 13.28 2.65 16.03
CA SER A 205 14.55 2.50 15.32
C SER A 205 14.42 2.68 13.79
N LEU A 206 13.19 2.65 13.25
CA LEU A 206 12.91 2.68 11.82
C LEU A 206 12.46 4.06 11.32
N GLY A 207 12.08 4.95 12.22
CA GLY A 207 11.51 6.24 11.86
C GLY A 207 11.24 7.14 13.05
N VAL A 208 10.52 8.21 12.78
CA VAL A 208 10.22 9.27 13.75
C VAL A 208 8.73 9.40 14.00
N PHE A 209 8.39 9.71 15.25
CA PHE A 209 7.05 10.02 15.71
C PHE A 209 6.95 11.52 16.00
N PRO A 210 6.25 12.30 15.15
CA PRO A 210 6.02 13.72 15.42
C PRO A 210 5.23 13.88 16.73
N ASN A 211 5.68 14.79 17.61
CA ASN A 211 4.97 15.20 18.84
C ASN A 211 4.64 14.09 19.86
N HIS A 212 5.46 13.04 19.96
CA HIS A 212 5.24 11.92 20.90
C HIS A 212 5.15 12.30 22.40
N LYS A 213 5.56 13.52 22.79
CA LYS A 213 5.42 14.02 24.18
C LYS A 213 3.96 14.27 24.62
N LEU A 214 2.98 14.09 23.74
CA LEU A 214 1.55 14.30 24.03
C LEU A 214 0.77 13.00 24.29
N LEU A 215 1.39 11.83 24.12
CA LEU A 215 0.71 10.53 24.24
C LEU A 215 0.59 10.02 25.69
N ASP A 216 1.23 10.69 26.65
CA ASP A 216 1.03 10.47 28.09
C ASP A 216 -0.18 11.26 28.66
N GLY A 217 -1.00 11.87 27.80
CA GLY A 217 -2.24 12.56 28.16
C GLY A 217 -3.41 11.60 28.47
N PRO A 218 -4.39 12.02 29.27
CA PRO A 218 -5.46 11.15 29.81
C PRO A 218 -6.37 10.49 28.77
N CYS A 219 -6.25 10.82 27.48
CA CYS A 219 -7.10 10.29 26.41
C CYS A 219 -6.69 8.90 25.88
N TYR A 220 -5.48 8.41 26.20
CA TYR A 220 -4.95 7.13 25.68
C TYR A 220 -4.61 6.08 26.76
N ASN A 221 -5.07 6.31 28.00
CA ASN A 221 -4.96 5.36 29.10
C ASN A 221 -6.24 4.53 29.24
N HIS A 222 -6.46 3.60 28.31
CA HIS A 222 -7.27 2.42 28.61
C HIS A 222 -6.35 1.22 28.43
N GLU A 223 -6.02 0.62 29.58
CA GLU A 223 -5.19 -0.58 29.75
C GLU A 223 -5.74 -1.79 28.99
#